data_AF-A0A0G1BIB3-F1
#
_entry.id   AF-A0A0G1BIB3-F1
#
_cell.length_a   1.000
_cell.length_b   1.000
_cell.length_c   1.000
_cell.angle_alpha   90.00
_cell.angle_beta   90.00
_cell.angle_gamma   90.00
#
_symmetry.space_group_name_H-M   'P 1'
#
loop_
_entity.id
_entity.type
_entity.pdbx_description
1 polymer ?
#
loop_
_entity_poly.entity_id
_entity_poly.type
_entity_poly.pdbx_seq_one_letter_code
_entity_poly.pdbx_strand_id
1 'polypeptide(L)' 'MQSLEALSAIKKKLLGKSLNYREVFSLMDEVASQRLGPVLTTYFVAAGFKEAPERR' A
#
# COMPACT_ATOMS: atom_id res chain seq x y z
N MET A 1 -15.11 -2.39 -7.28
CA MET A 1 -15.31 -1.76 -5.95
C MET A 1 -14.06 -2.06 -5.14
N GLN A 2 -13.40 -1.06 -4.56
CA GLN A 2 -12.10 -1.24 -3.87
C GLN A 2 -12.29 -2.01 -2.56
N SER A 3 -11.30 -2.83 -2.18
CA SER A 3 -11.36 -3.59 -0.93
C SER A 3 -11.11 -2.70 0.30
N LEU A 4 -11.90 -2.87 1.36
CA LEU A 4 -11.71 -2.18 2.64
C LEU A 4 -10.39 -2.56 3.32
N GLU A 5 -9.91 -3.78 3.07
CA GLU A 5 -8.63 -4.28 3.56
C GLU A 5 -7.46 -3.52 2.91
N ALA A 6 -7.49 -3.31 1.59
CA ALA A 6 -6.45 -2.57 0.86
C ALA A 6 -6.41 -1.09 1.30
N LEU A 7 -7.57 -0.44 1.44
CA LEU A 7 -7.62 0.94 1.92
C LEU A 7 -7.04 1.08 3.34
N SER A 8 -7.39 0.14 4.22
CA SER A 8 -6.88 0.10 5.60
C SER A 8 -5.37 -0.14 5.63
N ALA A 9 -4.86 -1.02 4.76
CA ALA A 9 -3.43 -1.28 4.61
C ALA A 9 -2.67 -0.04 4.11
N ILE A 10 -3.19 0.68 3.10
CA ILE A 10 -2.57 1.94 2.63
C ILE A 10 -2.50 2.97 3.75
N LYS A 11 -3.60 3.19 4.47
CA LYS A 11 -3.63 4.11 5.61
C LYS A 11 -2.59 3.71 6.68
N LYS A 12 -2.51 2.43 7.00
CA LYS A 12 -1.53 1.90 7.96
C LYS A 12 -0.09 2.16 7.51
N LYS A 13 0.20 1.97 6.23
CA LYS A 13 1.53 2.23 5.65
C LYS A 13 1.87 3.72 5.65
N LEU A 14 0.92 4.60 5.33
CA LEU A 14 1.10 6.06 5.38
C LEU A 14 1.43 6.58 6.79
N LEU A 15 0.98 5.86 7.83
CA LEU A 15 1.31 6.13 9.23
C LEU A 15 2.67 5.54 9.66
N GLY A 16 3.44 4.95 8.74
CA GLY A 16 4.75 4.34 9.01
C GLY A 16 4.69 3.00 9.75
N LYS A 17 3.53 2.32 9.72
CA LYS A 17 3.38 0.99 10.33
C LYS A 17 3.64 -0.09 9.31
N SER A 18 4.30 -1.16 9.74
CA SER A 18 4.53 -2.36 8.94
C SER A 18 3.23 -3.06 8.58
N LEU A 19 3.15 -3.54 7.34
CA LEU A 19 2.05 -4.37 6.87
C LEU A 19 2.35 -5.84 7.12
N ASN A 20 1.34 -6.62 7.50
CA ASN A 20 1.44 -8.07 7.56
C ASN A 20 1.24 -8.68 6.17
N TYR A 21 1.54 -9.97 6.04
CA TYR A 21 1.45 -10.69 4.77
C TYR A 21 0.09 -10.54 4.08
N ARG A 22 -1.01 -10.67 4.82
CA ARG A 22 -2.38 -10.59 4.26
C ARG A 22 -2.68 -9.19 3.72
N GLU A 23 -2.26 -8.15 4.44
CA GLU A 23 -2.40 -6.76 4.02
C GLU A 23 -1.61 -6.48 2.74
N VAL A 24 -0.37 -6.97 2.66
CA VAL A 24 0.47 -6.86 1.44
C VAL A 24 -0.15 -7.63 0.29
N PHE A 25 -0.59 -8.88 0.51
CA PHE A 25 -1.19 -9.72 -0.52
C PHE A 25 -2.47 -9.10 -1.08
N SER A 26 -3.37 -8.62 -0.21
CA SER A 26 -4.62 -7.95 -0.60
C SER A 26 -4.34 -6.70 -1.45
N LEU A 27 -3.30 -5.93 -1.11
CA LEU A 27 -2.87 -4.79 -1.93
C LEU A 27 -2.34 -5.20 -3.30
N MET A 28 -1.50 -6.24 -3.35
CA MET A 28 -0.93 -6.71 -4.61
C MET A 28 -2.01 -7.29 -5.53
N ASP A 29 -3.00 -7.98 -5.00
CA ASP A 29 -4.13 -8.50 -5.79
C ASP A 29 -4.98 -7.36 -6.38
N GLU A 30 -5.24 -6.31 -5.61
CA GLU A 30 -5.95 -5.11 -6.09
C GLU A 30 -5.16 -4.36 -7.18
N VAL A 31 -3.82 -4.29 -7.07
CA VAL A 31 -2.94 -3.69 -8.08
C VAL A 31 -2.93 -4.55 -9.35
N ALA A 32 -2.69 -5.86 -9.22
CA ALA A 32 -2.61 -6.79 -10.35
C ALA A 32 -3.94 -6.87 -11.11
N SER A 33 -5.05 -6.78 -10.40
CA SER A 33 -6.40 -6.80 -10.97
C SER A 33 -6.89 -5.43 -11.44
N GLN A 34 -6.06 -4.38 -11.41
CA GLN A 34 -6.41 -3.01 -11.78
C GLN A 34 -7.63 -2.45 -11.02
N ARG A 35 -7.89 -2.95 -9.80
CA ARG A 35 -8.98 -2.48 -8.93
C ARG A 35 -8.51 -1.36 -8.00
N LEU A 36 -7.19 -1.25 -7.80
CA LEU A 36 -6.60 -0.10 -7.12
C LEU A 36 -6.48 1.09 -8.07
N GLY A 37 -7.29 2.12 -7.83
CA GLY A 37 -7.30 3.32 -8.66
C GLY A 37 -5.96 4.07 -8.63
N PRO A 38 -5.64 4.87 -9.67
CA PRO A 38 -4.33 5.49 -9.86
C PRO A 38 -3.87 6.32 -8.65
N VAL A 39 -4.79 7.07 -8.02
CA VAL A 39 -4.50 7.87 -6.82
C VAL A 39 -3.98 7.03 -5.67
N LEU A 40 -4.66 5.91 -5.36
CA LEU A 40 -4.27 5.04 -4.26
C LEU A 40 -2.97 4.30 -4.54
N THR A 41 -2.76 3.89 -5.80
CA THR A 41 -1.51 3.30 -6.26
C THR A 41 -0.35 4.27 -6.07
N THR A 42 -0.51 5.55 -6.43
CA THR A 42 0.52 6.57 -6.19
C THR A 42 0.87 6.73 -4.71
N TYR A 43 -0.13 6.82 -3.84
CA TYR A 43 0.12 6.93 -2.39
C TYR A 43 0.81 5.70 -1.82
N PHE A 44 0.41 4.50 -2.26
CA PHE A 44 1.04 3.26 -1.82
C PHE A 44 2.51 3.21 -2.22
N VAL A 45 2.81 3.50 -3.50
CA VAL A 45 4.19 3.54 -4.01
C VAL A 45 5.02 4.58 -3.27
N ALA A 46 4.52 5.80 -3.09
CA ALA A 46 5.22 6.87 -2.37
C ALA A 46 5.53 6.49 -0.91
N ALA A 47 4.59 5.82 -0.23
CA ALA A 47 4.80 5.34 1.13
C ALA A 47 5.86 4.24 1.23
N GLY A 48 6.04 3.44 0.18
CA GLY A 48 7.11 2.45 0.08
C GLY A 48 8.50 3.08 -0.03
N PHE A 49 8.63 4.19 -0.76
CA PHE A 49 9.91 4.91 -0.90
C PHE A 49 10.30 5.71 0.34
N LYS A 50 9.33 6.25 1.10
CA LYS A 50 9.61 7.02 2.32
C LYS A 50 10.34 6.21 3.41
N GLU A 51 10.17 4.88 3.42
CA GLU A 51 10.84 4.00 4.37
C GLU A 51 12.19 3.46 3.89
N ALA A 52 12.66 3.82 2.69
CA ALA A 52 14.03 3.50 2.30
C ALA A 52 14.98 4.20 3.30
N PRO A 53 15.82 3.46 4.04
CA PRO A 53 16.78 4.10 4.93
C PRO A 53 17.67 5.01 4.08
N GLU A 54 17.78 6.28 4.48
CA GLU A 54 18.89 7.10 4.00
C GLU A 54 20.17 6.33 4.33
N ARG A 55 20.83 5.78 3.31
CA ARG A 55 22.19 5.28 3.45
C ARG A 55 23.04 6.50 3.77
N ARG A 56 23.23 6.75 5.07
CA ARG A 56 24.27 7.63 5.60
C ARG A 56 25.60 6.89 5.64
#